data_AF-F3GGG7-F1
#
_entry.id   AF-F3GGG7-F1
#
_cell.length_a   1.000
_cell.length_b   1.000
_cell.length_c   1.000
_cell.angle_alpha   90.00
_cell.angle_beta   90.00
_cell.angle_gamma   90.00
#
_symmetry.space_group_name_H-M   'P 1'
#
loop_
_entity.id
_entity.type
_entity.pdbx_description
1 polymer ?
#
loop_
_entity_poly.entity_id
_entity_poly.type
_entity_poly.pdbx_seq_one_letter_code
_entity_poly.pdbx_strand_id
1 'polypeptide(L)'
;TGIELALDGDLIRFDSTSPGSTELAVRTLGDRLGMNKSQIWSQLKQGDTLEFEETDLYSKVFALADRAAGKPLPRAILPGITLKSPKITRNLTTAWFAERVDDRRERCVQRAPK
;
A
#
# COMPACT_ATOMS: atom_id res chain seq x y z
N THR A 1 -0.72 -15.74 -4.20
CA THR A 1 -0.40 -15.41 -5.61
C THR A 1 1.02 -15.83 -5.96
N GLY A 2 1.98 -15.82 -5.01
CA GLY A 2 3.37 -16.22 -5.27
C GLY A 2 4.17 -15.17 -6.07
N ILE A 3 3.56 -14.03 -6.39
CA ILE A 3 4.17 -12.90 -7.07
C ILE A 3 4.80 -12.01 -6.01
N GLU A 4 6.07 -11.69 -6.18
CA GLU A 4 6.79 -10.74 -5.33
C GLU A 4 6.22 -9.33 -5.53
N LEU A 5 5.87 -8.68 -4.42
CA LEU A 5 5.34 -7.33 -4.41
C LEU A 5 6.34 -6.38 -3.75
N ALA A 6 6.56 -5.25 -4.41
CA ALA A 6 7.23 -4.13 -3.77
C ALA A 6 6.28 -3.51 -2.73
N LEU A 7 6.85 -3.03 -1.62
CA LEU A 7 6.11 -2.30 -0.57
C LEU A 7 6.28 -0.79 -0.76
N ASP A 8 6.10 -0.32 -1.99
CA ASP A 8 6.22 1.08 -2.42
C ASP A 8 4.87 1.81 -2.45
N GLY A 9 3.76 1.07 -2.59
CA GLY A 9 2.40 1.60 -2.62
C GLY A 9 1.82 1.72 -4.03
N ASP A 10 2.58 1.36 -5.06
CA ASP A 10 2.14 1.49 -6.44
C ASP A 10 1.17 0.36 -6.84
N LEU A 11 0.01 0.75 -7.35
CA LEU A 11 -1.02 -0.19 -7.83
C LEU A 11 -0.86 -0.54 -9.31
N ILE A 12 -0.31 0.40 -10.09
CA ILE A 12 -0.08 0.29 -11.53
C ILE A 12 1.30 0.84 -11.89
N ARG A 13 1.72 0.60 -13.13
CA ARG A 13 2.88 1.28 -13.72
C ARG A 13 2.45 2.59 -14.35
N PHE A 14 3.13 3.69 -14.02
CA PHE A 14 2.91 4.99 -14.66
C PHE A 14 3.74 5.18 -15.93
N ASP A 15 4.85 4.46 -16.05
CA ASP A 15 5.80 4.53 -17.17
C ASP A 15 5.40 3.63 -18.36
N SER A 16 4.41 2.76 -18.19
CA SER A 16 4.04 1.74 -19.17
C SER A 16 2.56 1.38 -19.06
N THR A 17 1.97 0.97 -20.19
CA THR A 17 0.65 0.32 -20.21
C THR A 17 0.72 -1.17 -19.86
N SER A 18 1.92 -1.72 -19.66
CA SER A 18 2.11 -3.09 -19.22
C SER A 18 1.76 -3.24 -17.75
N PRO A 19 1.08 -4.33 -17.34
CA PRO A 19 0.76 -4.57 -15.94
C PRO A 19 1.99 -4.64 -15.04
N GLY A 20 1.93 -3.97 -13.88
CA GLY A 20 2.91 -4.12 -12.79
C GLY A 20 2.67 -5.38 -11.96
N SER A 21 3.56 -5.66 -11.00
CA SER A 21 3.45 -6.85 -10.13
C SER A 21 2.15 -6.85 -9.30
N THR A 22 1.76 -5.68 -8.76
CA THR A 22 0.51 -5.52 -7.99
C THR A 22 -0.70 -5.87 -8.86
N GLU A 23 -0.80 -5.29 -10.06
CA GLU A 23 -1.88 -5.58 -10.98
C GLU A 23 -1.91 -7.05 -11.40
N LEU A 24 -0.76 -7.67 -11.68
CA LEU A 24 -0.68 -9.10 -12.01
C LEU A 24 -1.18 -9.96 -10.85
N ALA A 25 -0.79 -9.65 -9.61
CA ALA A 25 -1.26 -10.35 -8.43
C ALA A 25 -2.78 -10.24 -8.27
N VAL A 26 -3.34 -9.05 -8.42
CA VAL A 26 -4.79 -8.83 -8.33
C VAL A 26 -5.54 -9.54 -9.46
N ARG A 27 -5.00 -9.55 -10.68
CA ARG A 27 -5.58 -10.30 -11.81
C ARG A 27 -5.68 -11.80 -11.53
N THR A 28 -4.75 -12.40 -10.78
CA THR A 28 -4.87 -13.82 -10.35
C THR A 28 -6.02 -14.08 -9.39
N LEU A 29 -6.55 -13.04 -8.75
CA LEU A 29 -7.71 -13.11 -7.87
C LEU A 29 -9.04 -12.86 -8.61
N GLY A 30 -9.01 -12.53 -9.90
CA GLY A 30 -10.18 -12.08 -10.68
C GLY A 30 -11.39 -13.00 -10.55
N ASP A 31 -11.20 -14.32 -10.63
CA ASP A 31 -12.30 -15.29 -10.48
C ASP A 31 -12.94 -15.25 -9.09
N ARG A 32 -12.13 -15.07 -8.04
CA ARG A 32 -12.61 -14.97 -6.65
C ARG A 32 -13.31 -13.63 -6.39
N LEU A 33 -12.91 -12.60 -7.12
CA LEU A 33 -13.49 -11.25 -7.02
C LEU A 33 -14.72 -11.09 -7.94
N GLY A 34 -14.93 -12.02 -8.87
CA GLY A 34 -15.94 -11.90 -9.92
C GLY A 34 -15.69 -10.68 -10.82
N MET A 35 -14.42 -10.40 -11.15
CA MET A 35 -14.01 -9.22 -11.91
C MET A 35 -13.11 -9.63 -13.08
N ASN A 36 -13.37 -9.03 -14.24
CA ASN A 36 -12.51 -9.21 -15.41
C ASN A 36 -11.28 -8.27 -15.36
N LYS A 37 -10.29 -8.54 -16.21
CA LYS A 37 -9.02 -7.79 -16.26
C LYS A 37 -9.21 -6.29 -16.51
N SER A 38 -10.21 -5.91 -17.32
CA SER A 38 -10.50 -4.50 -17.64
C SER A 38 -11.07 -3.76 -16.43
N GLN A 39 -12.03 -4.38 -15.72
CA GLN A 39 -12.61 -3.84 -14.49
C GLN A 39 -11.55 -3.65 -13.40
N ILE A 40 -10.65 -4.63 -13.24
CA ILE A 40 -9.52 -4.54 -12.31
C ILE A 40 -8.64 -3.34 -12.67
N TRP A 41 -8.20 -3.25 -13.93
CA TRP A 41 -7.32 -2.18 -14.38
C TRP A 41 -7.95 -0.79 -14.23
N SER A 42 -9.23 -0.63 -14.59
CA SER A 42 -9.92 0.66 -14.48
C SER A 42 -10.06 1.15 -13.04
N GLN A 43 -10.14 0.24 -12.07
CA GLN A 43 -10.22 0.59 -10.65
C GLN A 43 -8.84 0.80 -10.03
N LEU A 44 -7.83 -0.01 -10.37
CA LEU A 44 -6.45 0.23 -9.92
C LEU A 44 -5.90 1.58 -10.38
N LYS A 45 -6.33 2.07 -11.55
CA LYS A 45 -6.01 3.42 -12.04
C LYS A 45 -6.49 4.56 -11.15
N GLN A 46 -7.50 4.32 -10.33
CA GLN A 46 -8.02 5.31 -9.40
C GLN A 46 -7.18 5.38 -8.13
N GLY A 47 -6.11 4.57 -7.97
CA GLY A 47 -5.32 4.46 -6.76
C GLY A 47 -4.79 5.77 -6.15
N ASP A 48 -4.63 6.81 -6.99
CA ASP A 48 -4.18 8.14 -6.55
C ASP A 48 -5.34 9.08 -6.16
N THR A 49 -6.58 8.59 -6.16
CA THR A 49 -7.78 9.37 -5.85
C THR A 49 -8.49 8.79 -4.62
N LEU A 50 -9.24 9.64 -3.91
CA LEU A 50 -9.96 9.23 -2.69
C LEU A 50 -11.06 8.21 -3.00
N GLU A 51 -11.65 8.29 -4.20
CA GLU A 51 -12.70 7.41 -4.68
C GLU A 51 -12.23 5.96 -4.83
N PHE A 52 -10.91 5.68 -4.83
CA PHE A 52 -10.39 4.32 -4.88
C PHE A 52 -10.89 3.44 -3.74
N GLU A 53 -10.99 4.01 -2.53
CA GLU A 53 -11.45 3.27 -1.34
C GLU A 53 -12.93 2.87 -1.43
N GLU A 54 -13.68 3.52 -2.31
CA GLU A 54 -15.10 3.24 -2.57
C GLU A 54 -15.30 2.18 -3.68
N THR A 55 -14.21 1.74 -4.33
CA THR A 55 -14.30 0.80 -5.45
C THR A 55 -14.65 -0.63 -5.01
N ASP A 56 -15.32 -1.35 -5.91
CA ASP A 56 -15.60 -2.78 -5.74
C ASP A 56 -14.31 -3.60 -5.55
N LEU A 57 -13.24 -3.22 -6.25
CA LEU A 57 -11.96 -3.92 -6.17
C LEU A 57 -11.37 -3.80 -4.77
N TYR A 58 -11.32 -2.58 -4.24
CA TYR A 58 -10.83 -2.30 -2.90
C TYR A 58 -11.62 -3.11 -1.86
N SER A 59 -12.94 -2.96 -1.87
CA SER A 59 -13.82 -3.63 -0.90
C SER A 59 -13.72 -5.16 -0.98
N LYS A 60 -13.71 -5.75 -2.18
CA LYS A 60 -13.64 -7.20 -2.37
C LYS A 60 -12.27 -7.79 -2.01
N VAL A 61 -11.18 -7.09 -2.34
CA VAL A 61 -9.82 -7.54 -1.97
C VAL A 61 -9.67 -7.56 -0.46
N PHE A 62 -10.09 -6.51 0.24
CA PHE A 62 -10.06 -6.48 1.70
C PHE A 62 -11.01 -7.50 2.32
N ALA A 63 -12.22 -7.69 1.78
CA ALA A 63 -13.13 -8.73 2.27
C ALA A 63 -12.53 -10.15 2.14
N LEU A 64 -11.82 -10.41 1.05
CA LEU A 64 -11.10 -11.68 0.85
C LEU A 64 -9.97 -11.84 1.87
N ALA A 65 -9.19 -10.78 2.11
CA ALA A 65 -8.07 -10.79 3.03
C ALA A 65 -8.51 -10.90 4.50
N ASP A 66 -9.54 -10.16 4.89
CA ASP A 66 -10.14 -10.20 6.24
C ASP A 66 -10.69 -11.59 6.55
N ARG A 67 -11.36 -12.23 5.58
CA ARG A 67 -11.86 -13.60 5.71
C ARG A 67 -10.73 -14.60 5.90
N ALA A 68 -9.63 -14.44 5.18
CA ALA A 68 -8.46 -15.31 5.32
C ALA A 68 -7.74 -15.12 6.66
N ALA A 69 -7.72 -13.89 7.18
CA ALA A 69 -7.09 -13.56 8.46
C ALA A 69 -8.00 -13.83 9.69
N GLY A 70 -9.31 -14.00 9.48
CA GLY A 70 -10.30 -14.14 10.53
C GLY A 70 -10.58 -12.85 11.31
N LYS A 71 -10.06 -11.71 10.85
CA LYS A 71 -10.20 -10.39 11.47
C LYS A 71 -9.98 -9.28 10.44
N PRO A 72 -10.51 -8.06 10.67
CA PRO A 72 -10.18 -6.90 9.86
C PRO A 72 -8.67 -6.59 9.87
N LEU A 73 -8.08 -6.47 8.68
CA LEU A 73 -6.68 -6.06 8.48
C LEU A 73 -6.53 -4.53 8.41
N PRO A 74 -5.35 -3.96 8.72
CA PRO A 74 -5.12 -2.53 8.53
C PRO A 74 -5.21 -2.17 7.04
N ARG A 75 -5.87 -1.04 6.73
CA ARG A 75 -6.02 -0.50 5.37
C ARG A 75 -4.85 0.40 4.97
N ALA A 76 -4.24 1.05 5.95
CA ALA A 76 -3.03 1.83 5.80
C ALA A 76 -1.95 1.28 6.74
N ILE A 77 -0.73 1.18 6.22
CA ILE A 77 0.47 0.80 6.97
C ILE A 77 1.59 1.77 6.62
N LEU A 78 2.47 2.05 7.57
CA LEU A 78 3.67 2.85 7.28
C LEU A 78 4.56 2.08 6.29
N PRO A 79 5.05 2.73 5.23
CA PRO A 79 5.85 2.06 4.20
C PRO A 79 7.19 1.57 4.76
N GLY A 80 7.51 0.32 4.44
CA GLY A 80 8.73 -0.37 4.85
C GLY A 80 9.93 -0.17 3.92
N ILE A 81 9.93 0.85 3.05
CA ILE A 81 10.96 1.06 2.02
C ILE A 81 12.33 1.27 2.68
N THR A 82 13.35 0.55 2.22
CA THR A 82 14.71 0.68 2.75
C THR A 82 15.36 1.98 2.30
N LEU A 83 15.86 2.77 3.25
CA LEU A 83 16.56 4.01 2.99
C LEU A 83 18.00 3.76 2.56
N LYS A 84 18.44 4.35 1.45
CA LYS A 84 19.82 4.28 0.96
C LYS A 84 20.51 5.64 1.01
N SER A 85 21.64 5.72 1.70
CA SER A 85 22.50 6.92 1.73
C SER A 85 23.92 6.52 2.12
N PRO A 86 24.96 7.23 1.63
CA PRO A 86 26.36 6.98 2.02
C PRO A 86 26.61 7.01 3.53
N LYS A 87 25.73 7.66 4.31
CA LYS A 87 25.85 7.80 5.76
C LYS A 87 25.03 6.77 6.55
N ILE A 88 24.23 5.94 5.87
CA ILE A 88 23.39 4.93 6.51
C ILE A 88 24.15 3.61 6.56
N THR A 89 24.56 3.22 7.77
CA THR A 89 25.34 1.99 8.02
C THR A 89 24.49 0.81 8.52
N ARG A 90 23.18 1.02 8.69
CA ARG A 90 22.22 0.02 9.18
C ARG A 90 20.95 0.03 8.33
N ASN A 91 20.21 -1.08 8.29
CA ASN A 91 18.94 -1.14 7.57
C ASN A 91 17.89 -0.25 8.26
N LEU A 92 17.64 0.92 7.69
CA LEU A 92 16.59 1.85 8.12
C LEU A 92 15.47 1.84 7.10
N THR A 93 14.23 1.98 7.57
CA THR A 93 13.04 2.04 6.72
C THR A 93 12.41 3.44 6.74
N THR A 94 11.55 3.74 5.77
CA THR A 94 10.74 4.96 5.78
C THR A 94 9.85 5.02 7.03
N ALA A 95 9.28 3.88 7.47
CA ALA A 95 8.54 3.78 8.73
C ALA A 95 9.39 4.23 9.94
N TRP A 96 10.65 3.78 10.04
CA TRP A 96 11.56 4.22 11.10
C TRP A 96 11.79 5.74 11.07
N PHE A 97 11.95 6.32 9.89
CA PHE A 97 12.14 7.76 9.75
C PHE A 97 10.88 8.53 10.16
N ALA A 98 9.71 8.08 9.75
CA ALA A 98 8.42 8.67 10.11
C ALA A 98 8.21 8.69 11.64
N GLU A 99 8.43 7.56 12.32
CA GLU A 99 8.40 7.49 13.79
C GLU A 99 9.39 8.47 14.43
N ARG A 100 10.63 8.52 13.94
CA ARG A 100 11.68 9.40 14.48
C ARG A 100 11.29 10.88 14.39
N VAL A 101 10.66 11.27 13.29
CA VAL A 101 10.17 12.64 13.06
C VAL A 101 9.01 12.93 13.99
N ASP A 102 8.06 11.99 14.11
CA ASP A 102 6.89 12.16 14.95
C ASP A 102 7.25 12.26 16.43
N ASP A 103 8.11 11.38 16.95
CA ASP A 103 8.68 11.46 18.30
C ASP A 103 9.27 12.84 18.61
N ARG A 104 9.97 13.43 17.63
CA ARG A 104 10.56 14.76 17.79
C ARG A 104 9.47 15.84 17.80
N ARG A 105 8.49 15.75 16.92
CA ARG A 105 7.33 16.65 16.89
C ARG A 105 6.59 16.60 18.23
N GLU A 106 6.26 15.40 18.73
CA GLU A 106 5.57 15.22 20.01
C GLU A 106 6.33 15.85 21.17
N ARG A 107 7.64 15.61 21.28
CA ARG A 107 8.49 16.25 22.29
C ARG A 107 8.46 17.78 22.19
N CYS A 108 8.39 18.35 20.99
CA CYS A 108 8.27 19.79 20.81
C CYS A 108 6.89 20.30 21.26
N VAL A 109 5.81 19.63 20.86
CA VAL A 109 4.43 19.99 21.25
C VAL A 109 4.27 19.91 22.77
N GLN A 110 4.82 18.89 23.42
CA GLN A 110 4.78 18.75 24.89
C GLN A 110 5.56 19.85 25.63
N ARG A 111 6.55 20.47 24.98
CA ARG A 111 7.33 21.57 25.55
C ARG A 111 6.73 22.95 25.26
N ALA A 112 5.77 23.05 24.34
CA ALA A 112 5.15 24.31 23.99
C ALA A 112 4.33 24.82 25.20
N PRO A 113 4.46 26.11 25.57
CA PRO A 113 3.56 26.70 26.57
C PRO A 113 2.11 26.63 26.09
N LYS A 114 1.17 26.49 27.01
CA LYS A 114 -0.27 26.52 26.73
C LYS A 114 -0.72 27.89 26.25
#